data_AF-A0A935P159-F1
#
_entry.id   AF-A0A935P159-F1
#
_cell.length_a   1.000
_cell.length_b   1.000
_cell.length_c   1.000
_cell.angle_alpha   90.00
_cell.angle_beta   90.00
_cell.angle_gamma   90.00
#
_symmetry.space_group_name_H-M   'P 1'
#
loop_
_entity.id
_entity.type
_entity.pdbx_description
1 polymer ?
#
loop_
_entity_poly.entity_id
_entity_poly.type
_entity_poly.pdbx_seq_one_letter_code
_entity_poly.pdbx_strand_id
1 'polypeptide(L)'
;MPSPPDPAASSLAPASPAPEAPAEGRGDQDSPASWDCQACGACCRNLDVNQASGVRYWVEIAAADKILTRQDLVRKLVTYDRARVPHLRMTHDGTCEALRGTIGGRVTCSIYHQRPSPCRRVMPGDDTCVRSRAACGL
;
A
#
# COMPACT_ATOMS: atom_id res chain seq x y z
N MET A 1 -24.41 -67.34 40.00
CA MET A 1 -25.09 -66.73 38.83
C MET A 1 -26.35 -66.06 39.35
N PRO A 2 -26.73 -64.83 38.95
CA PRO A 2 -26.38 -64.09 37.74
C PRO A 2 -25.76 -62.68 37.97
N SER A 3 -25.22 -62.11 36.88
CA SER A 3 -24.79 -60.71 36.73
C SER A 3 -25.99 -59.79 36.35
N PRO A 4 -25.77 -58.53 35.93
CA PRO A 4 -26.03 -57.26 36.64
C PRO A 4 -27.23 -56.51 35.98
N PRO A 5 -27.51 -55.20 36.22
CA PRO A 5 -26.75 -54.14 35.53
C PRO A 5 -26.65 -52.77 36.27
N ASP A 6 -25.69 -51.96 35.81
CA ASP A 6 -25.56 -50.50 36.05
C ASP A 6 -26.83 -49.73 35.63
N PRO A 7 -27.02 -48.46 36.07
CA PRO A 7 -26.52 -47.37 35.21
C PRO A 7 -26.15 -46.05 35.90
N ALA A 8 -25.23 -45.36 35.21
CA ALA A 8 -25.22 -43.92 34.93
C ALA A 8 -24.96 -42.89 36.06
N ALA A 9 -23.82 -42.22 35.84
CA ALA A 9 -23.65 -40.76 35.80
C ALA A 9 -24.06 -39.92 37.01
N SER A 10 -23.07 -39.27 37.64
CA SER A 10 -23.16 -37.82 37.85
C SER A 10 -21.80 -37.18 38.10
N SER A 11 -21.57 -36.15 37.30
CA SER A 11 -20.52 -35.15 37.37
C SER A 11 -20.56 -34.38 38.69
N LEU A 12 -19.39 -34.01 39.21
CA LEU A 12 -19.16 -32.71 39.88
C LEU A 12 -17.63 -32.49 39.99
N ALA A 13 -17.15 -31.53 39.21
CA ALA A 13 -15.78 -31.00 39.25
C ALA A 13 -15.52 -30.22 40.54
N PRO A 14 -14.24 -30.05 40.95
CA PRO A 14 -13.85 -28.92 41.78
C PRO A 14 -12.99 -27.91 41.02
N ALA A 15 -13.29 -26.64 41.33
CA ALA A 15 -12.42 -25.49 41.48
C ALA A 15 -11.48 -25.10 40.32
N SER A 16 -11.82 -23.97 39.71
CA SER A 16 -10.97 -23.13 38.85
C SER A 16 -9.63 -22.78 39.50
N PRO A 17 -8.58 -22.59 38.68
CA PRO A 17 -7.62 -21.51 38.88
C PRO A 17 -7.94 -20.33 37.95
N ALA A 18 -7.61 -19.13 38.43
CA ALA A 18 -7.81 -17.85 37.75
C ALA A 18 -7.09 -17.80 36.39
N PRO A 19 -7.64 -17.09 35.38
CA PRO A 19 -6.87 -16.78 34.19
C PRO A 19 -5.84 -15.70 34.53
N GLU A 20 -4.56 -16.05 34.38
CA GLU A 20 -3.45 -15.10 34.29
C GLU A 20 -3.77 -14.05 33.20
N ALA A 21 -3.58 -12.78 33.56
CA ALA A 21 -3.71 -11.67 32.63
C ALA A 21 -2.76 -11.86 31.44
N PRO A 22 -3.21 -11.73 30.18
CA PRO A 22 -2.28 -11.70 29.07
C PRO A 22 -1.50 -10.38 29.12
N ALA A 23 -0.18 -10.50 29.02
CA ALA A 23 0.74 -9.38 28.94
C ALA A 23 0.35 -8.43 27.78
N GLU A 24 0.08 -7.18 28.11
CA GLU A 24 -0.07 -6.12 27.14
C GLU A 24 1.26 -5.83 26.43
N GLY A 25 1.22 -5.75 25.10
CA GLY A 25 1.89 -4.65 24.41
C GLY A 25 3.25 -4.92 23.79
N ARG A 26 3.29 -5.65 22.67
CA ARG A 26 4.09 -5.22 21.52
C ARG A 26 3.34 -5.61 20.24
N GLY A 27 2.56 -4.65 19.75
CA GLY A 27 1.59 -4.85 18.68
C GLY A 27 2.21 -5.30 17.37
N ASP A 28 1.35 -5.99 16.63
CA ASP A 28 1.35 -6.37 15.22
C ASP A 28 1.51 -5.16 14.26
N GLN A 29 2.53 -4.31 14.47
CA GLN A 29 2.66 -3.02 13.77
C GLN A 29 3.44 -3.10 12.45
N ASP A 30 4.00 -4.26 12.10
CA ASP A 30 4.68 -4.51 10.82
C ASP A 30 3.83 -5.30 9.82
N SER A 31 2.55 -5.52 10.12
CA SER A 31 1.62 -6.12 9.17
C SER A 31 1.44 -5.18 7.95
N PRO A 32 1.63 -5.65 6.70
CA PRO A 32 1.61 -4.78 5.50
C PRO A 32 0.34 -3.93 5.34
N ALA A 33 -0.78 -4.40 5.91
CA ALA A 33 -2.06 -3.73 5.95
C ALA A 33 -2.10 -2.47 6.85
N SER A 34 -1.15 -2.30 7.77
CA SER A 34 -1.05 -1.13 8.66
C SER A 34 -0.18 0.00 8.10
N TRP A 35 0.48 -0.20 6.95
CA TRP A 35 1.40 0.80 6.39
C TRP A 35 0.70 2.09 5.95
N ASP A 36 1.10 3.21 6.56
CA ASP A 36 0.67 4.53 6.12
C ASP A 36 1.45 4.98 4.87
N CYS A 37 0.77 5.03 3.72
CA CYS A 37 1.37 5.51 2.48
C CYS A 37 1.84 6.99 2.56
N GLN A 38 1.27 7.79 3.46
CA GLN A 38 1.70 9.18 3.71
C GLN A 38 2.98 9.27 4.56
N ALA A 39 3.47 8.15 5.09
CA ALA A 39 4.72 8.07 5.85
C ALA A 39 5.93 7.61 5.02
N CYS A 40 5.75 7.25 3.74
CA CYS A 40 6.88 6.81 2.90
C CYS A 40 6.88 7.35 1.47
N GLY A 41 5.73 7.48 0.79
CA GLY A 41 5.68 7.91 -0.61
C GLY A 41 6.40 7.03 -1.63
N ALA A 42 6.81 5.80 -1.27
CA ALA A 42 7.67 4.95 -2.10
C ALA A 42 7.09 4.69 -3.51
N CYS A 43 5.77 4.49 -3.61
CA CYS A 43 5.08 4.25 -4.88
C CYS A 43 5.07 5.46 -5.83
N CYS A 44 5.53 6.64 -5.38
CA CYS A 44 5.66 7.83 -6.22
C CYS A 44 7.00 7.90 -6.96
N ARG A 45 7.87 6.88 -6.85
CA ARG A 45 9.13 6.81 -7.61
C ARG A 45 9.04 5.73 -8.68
N ASN A 46 9.50 6.07 -9.88
CA ASN A 46 9.71 5.11 -10.94
C ASN A 46 10.90 4.22 -10.58
N LEU A 47 10.74 2.90 -10.71
CA LEU A 47 11.76 1.93 -10.32
C LEU A 47 13.04 2.11 -11.12
N ASP A 48 14.19 1.90 -10.49
CA ASP A 48 15.51 2.10 -11.11
C ASP A 48 15.72 1.22 -12.35
N VAL A 49 15.10 0.03 -12.39
CA VAL A 49 15.10 -0.84 -13.58
C VAL A 49 14.45 -0.15 -14.79
N ASN A 50 13.34 0.56 -14.59
CA ASN A 50 12.67 1.31 -15.66
C ASN A 50 13.53 2.51 -16.08
N GLN A 51 14.13 3.21 -15.11
CA GLN A 51 15.00 4.35 -15.39
C GLN A 51 16.23 3.93 -16.20
N ALA A 52 16.88 2.83 -15.81
CA ALA A 52 18.04 2.26 -16.51
C ALA A 52 17.70 1.84 -17.95
N SER A 53 16.50 1.35 -18.18
CA SER A 53 15.98 1.02 -19.52
C SER A 53 15.43 2.23 -20.29
N GLY A 54 15.54 3.45 -19.76
CA GLY A 54 15.06 4.68 -20.40
C GLY A 54 13.53 4.85 -20.39
N VAL A 55 12.80 4.00 -19.66
CA VAL A 55 11.35 4.05 -19.52
C VAL A 55 10.99 5.15 -18.51
N ARG A 56 10.91 6.39 -19.02
CA ARG A 56 10.48 7.57 -18.24
C ARG A 56 8.97 7.66 -18.05
N TYR A 57 8.20 7.04 -18.95
CA TYR A 57 6.75 6.97 -18.92
C TYR A 57 6.33 5.71 -18.14
N TRP A 58 6.04 5.85 -16.85
CA TRP A 58 5.70 4.73 -15.97
C TRP A 58 4.20 4.63 -15.67
N VAL A 59 3.58 5.78 -15.35
CA VAL A 59 2.17 5.81 -14.95
C VAL A 59 1.34 6.33 -16.10
N GLU A 60 0.75 5.41 -16.87
CA GLU A 60 -0.26 5.73 -17.87
C GLU A 60 -1.52 6.31 -17.22
N ILE A 61 -2.14 7.27 -17.90
CA ILE A 61 -3.40 7.89 -17.50
C ILE A 61 -4.48 7.41 -18.44
N ALA A 62 -5.46 6.68 -17.93
CA ALA A 62 -6.57 6.23 -18.76
C ALA A 62 -7.46 7.41 -19.18
N ALA A 63 -8.11 7.32 -20.35
CA ALA A 63 -9.02 8.38 -20.83
C ALA A 63 -10.14 8.73 -19.82
N ALA A 64 -10.57 7.77 -19.00
CA ALA A 64 -11.58 7.96 -17.96
C ALA A 64 -11.04 8.57 -16.65
N ASP A 65 -9.72 8.74 -16.49
CA ASP A 65 -9.14 9.27 -15.26
C ASP A 65 -9.39 10.78 -15.13
N LYS A 66 -9.95 11.18 -13.97
CA LYS A 66 -10.37 12.55 -13.66
C LYS A 66 -9.27 13.62 -13.81
N ILE A 67 -8.00 13.25 -13.79
CA ILE A 67 -6.91 14.23 -13.99
C ILE A 67 -6.99 14.90 -15.37
N LEU A 68 -7.48 14.18 -16.39
CA LEU A 68 -7.57 14.71 -17.76
C LEU A 68 -8.67 15.79 -17.92
N THR A 69 -9.62 15.87 -16.98
CA THR A 69 -10.66 16.91 -16.99
C THR A 69 -10.19 18.24 -16.37
N ARG A 70 -9.01 18.25 -15.74
CA ARG A 70 -8.44 19.40 -15.04
C ARG A 70 -7.28 20.00 -15.84
N GLN A 71 -7.56 20.99 -16.67
CA GLN A 71 -6.55 21.59 -17.57
C GLN A 71 -5.32 22.14 -16.84
N ASP A 72 -5.47 22.65 -15.62
CA ASP A 72 -4.37 23.11 -14.77
C ASP A 72 -3.42 21.96 -14.40
N LEU A 73 -3.97 20.79 -14.09
CA LEU A 73 -3.20 19.58 -13.78
C LEU A 73 -2.61 18.96 -15.05
N VAL A 74 -3.35 18.93 -16.16
CA VAL A 74 -2.84 18.44 -17.45
C VAL A 74 -1.58 19.20 -17.86
N ARG A 75 -1.62 20.54 -17.80
CA ARG A 75 -0.46 21.37 -18.17
C ARG A 75 0.76 21.11 -17.29
N LYS A 76 0.55 20.89 -15.98
CA LYS A 76 1.64 20.77 -15.00
C LYS A 76 2.19 19.35 -14.88
N LEU A 77 1.31 18.35 -14.88
CA LEU A 77 1.59 17.01 -14.37
C LEU A 77 1.39 15.91 -15.40
N VAL A 78 0.93 16.23 -16.61
CA VAL A 78 0.77 15.25 -17.68
C VAL A 78 1.85 15.47 -18.73
N THR A 79 2.44 14.37 -19.19
CA THR A 79 3.34 14.30 -20.32
C THR A 79 2.82 13.26 -21.31
N TYR A 80 3.28 13.29 -22.55
CA TYR A 80 2.83 12.38 -23.60
C TYR A 80 4.03 11.64 -24.17
N ASP A 81 3.87 10.34 -24.40
CA ASP A 81 4.87 9.56 -25.11
C ASP A 81 4.83 9.82 -26.64
N ARG A 82 5.63 9.07 -27.41
CA ARG A 82 5.67 9.20 -28.87
C ARG A 82 4.35 8.81 -29.54
N ALA A 83 3.57 7.92 -28.93
CA ALA A 83 2.27 7.48 -29.40
C ALA A 83 1.12 8.40 -28.93
N ARG A 84 1.44 9.53 -28.27
CA ARG A 84 0.47 10.49 -27.72
C ARG A 84 -0.39 9.91 -26.60
N VAL A 85 0.11 8.90 -25.89
CA VAL A 85 -0.53 8.35 -24.68
C VAL A 85 -0.15 9.22 -23.47
N PRO A 86 -1.13 9.71 -22.69
CA PRO A 86 -0.87 10.54 -21.52
C PRO A 86 -0.31 9.74 -20.34
N HIS A 87 0.70 10.29 -19.68
CA HIS A 87 1.36 9.72 -18.52
C HIS A 87 1.57 10.79 -17.44
N LEU A 88 1.67 10.37 -16.17
CA LEU A 88 2.13 11.30 -15.14
C LEU A 88 3.57 11.72 -15.42
N ARG A 89 3.82 13.01 -15.23
CA ARG A 89 5.14 13.60 -15.31
C ARG A 89 6.00 13.16 -14.13
N MET A 90 7.22 12.75 -14.46
CA MET A 90 8.26 12.39 -13.51
C MET A 90 9.39 13.43 -13.61
N THR A 91 10.01 13.72 -12.48
CA THR A 91 11.26 14.49 -12.42
C THR A 91 12.40 13.71 -13.06
N HIS A 92 13.55 14.37 -13.25
CA HIS A 92 14.74 13.73 -13.80
C HIS A 92 15.14 12.47 -13.03
N ASP A 93 15.01 12.50 -11.69
CA ASP A 93 15.39 11.40 -10.79
C ASP A 93 14.26 10.36 -10.63
N GLY A 94 13.25 10.43 -11.51
CA GLY A 94 12.15 9.48 -11.58
C GLY A 94 11.10 9.61 -10.47
N THR A 95 11.06 10.74 -9.76
CA THR A 95 10.01 10.99 -8.75
C THR A 95 8.80 11.65 -9.39
N CYS A 96 7.59 11.27 -8.99
CA CYS A 96 6.35 11.89 -9.47
C CYS A 96 6.32 13.38 -9.11
N GLU A 97 6.07 14.23 -10.09
CA GLU A 97 6.12 15.68 -9.90
C GLU A 97 5.00 16.24 -9.01
N ALA A 98 3.98 15.42 -8.75
CA ALA A 98 2.90 15.72 -7.82
C ALA A 98 3.23 15.41 -6.35
N LEU A 99 4.33 14.68 -6.08
CA LEU A 99 4.78 14.36 -4.73
C LEU A 99 5.21 15.63 -4.01
N ARG A 100 4.85 15.75 -2.74
CA ARG A 100 5.33 16.79 -1.82
C ARG A 100 5.91 16.11 -0.59
N GLY A 101 7.07 16.58 -0.15
CA GLY A 101 7.88 15.92 0.87
C GLY A 101 8.95 15.01 0.25
N THR A 102 9.55 14.17 1.09
CA THR A 102 10.69 13.32 0.73
C THR A 102 10.32 11.86 0.94
N ILE A 103 10.71 11.00 -0.01
CA ILE A 103 10.51 9.55 0.09
C ILE A 103 11.19 9.02 1.36
N GLY A 104 10.53 8.09 2.05
CA GLY A 104 10.95 7.57 3.36
C GLY A 104 10.58 8.46 4.55
N GLY A 105 9.96 9.61 4.30
CA GLY A 105 9.41 10.50 5.33
C GLY A 105 7.95 10.84 5.09
N ARG A 106 7.49 11.88 5.81
CA ARG A 106 6.13 12.40 5.64
C ARG A 106 5.97 13.03 4.26
N VAL A 107 4.97 12.56 3.53
CA VAL A 107 4.67 13.00 2.17
C VAL A 107 3.18 13.28 1.98
N THR A 108 2.86 14.07 0.96
CA THR A 108 1.50 14.23 0.47
C THR A 108 1.48 14.19 -1.05
N CYS A 109 0.35 13.72 -1.63
CA CYS A 109 0.12 13.78 -3.07
C CYS A 109 -0.73 15.01 -3.37
N SER A 110 -0.19 15.97 -4.11
CA SER A 110 -0.92 17.21 -4.46
C SER A 110 -2.14 16.98 -5.36
N ILE A 111 -2.28 15.78 -5.94
CA ILE A 111 -3.42 15.36 -6.77
C ILE A 111 -4.16 14.16 -6.17
N TYR A 112 -4.15 13.97 -4.84
CA TYR A 112 -4.65 12.74 -4.21
C TYR A 112 -6.05 12.30 -4.69
N HIS A 113 -6.97 13.25 -4.88
CA HIS A 113 -8.33 13.01 -5.38
C HIS A 113 -8.41 12.82 -6.91
N GLN A 114 -7.42 13.30 -7.65
CA GLN A 114 -7.30 13.18 -9.11
C GLN A 114 -6.31 12.10 -9.54
N ARG A 115 -5.73 11.32 -8.60
CA ARG A 115 -4.79 10.23 -8.89
C ARG A 115 -5.29 9.41 -10.09
N PRO A 116 -4.45 9.04 -11.07
CA PRO A 116 -4.88 8.14 -12.12
C PRO A 116 -5.11 6.71 -11.58
N SER A 117 -5.75 5.88 -12.38
CA SER A 117 -6.14 4.52 -12.03
C SER A 117 -4.97 3.65 -11.53
N PRO A 118 -3.73 3.68 -12.10
CA PRO A 118 -2.63 2.89 -11.55
C PRO A 118 -2.25 3.31 -10.12
N CYS A 119 -2.21 4.61 -9.83
CA CYS A 119 -1.91 5.13 -8.48
C CYS A 119 -2.99 4.79 -7.44
N ARG A 120 -4.23 4.51 -7.88
CA ARG A 120 -5.32 4.08 -6.99
C ARG A 120 -5.30 2.57 -6.72
N ARG A 121 -4.72 1.77 -7.61
CA ARG A 121 -4.66 0.31 -7.47
C ARG A 121 -3.59 -0.16 -6.50
N VAL A 122 -2.57 0.66 -6.22
CA VAL A 122 -1.54 0.33 -5.24
C VAL A 122 -2.14 0.36 -3.84
N MET A 123 -2.13 -0.79 -3.19
CA MET A 123 -2.58 -0.98 -1.81
C MET A 123 -1.39 -1.11 -0.87
N PRO A 124 -1.53 -0.67 0.40
CA PRO A 124 -0.52 -0.95 1.43
C PRO A 124 -0.21 -2.45 1.46
N GLY A 125 1.06 -2.80 1.32
CA GLY A 125 1.51 -4.18 1.42
C GLY A 125 1.39 -5.04 0.17
N ASP A 126 0.82 -4.54 -0.92
CA ASP A 126 0.80 -5.29 -2.17
C ASP A 126 2.20 -5.41 -2.81
N ASP A 127 2.32 -6.28 -3.81
CA ASP A 127 3.59 -6.51 -4.51
C ASP A 127 4.21 -5.23 -5.08
N THR A 128 3.38 -4.26 -5.48
CA THR A 128 3.87 -2.98 -6.02
C THR A 128 4.41 -2.10 -4.89
N CYS A 129 3.72 -2.06 -3.75
CA CYS A 129 4.12 -1.36 -2.54
C CYS A 129 5.45 -1.90 -2.03
N VAL A 130 5.56 -3.22 -1.84
CA VAL A 130 6.78 -3.88 -1.34
C VAL A 130 7.97 -3.61 -2.26
N ARG A 131 7.81 -3.79 -3.57
CA ARG A 131 8.88 -3.52 -4.54
C ARG A 131 9.30 -2.05 -4.55
N SER A 132 8.33 -1.12 -4.46
CA SER A 132 8.63 0.31 -4.44
C SER A 132 9.40 0.71 -3.18
N ARG A 133 9.02 0.16 -2.01
CA ARG A 133 9.73 0.38 -0.75
C ARG A 133 11.15 -0.16 -0.81
N ALA A 134 11.34 -1.39 -1.27
CA ALA A 134 12.66 -1.99 -1.44
C ALA A 134 13.55 -1.16 -2.38
N ALA A 135 13.03 -0.66 -3.49
CA ALA A 135 13.75 0.21 -4.41
C ALA A 135 14.12 1.59 -3.80
N CYS A 136 13.48 1.97 -2.71
CA CYS A 136 13.79 3.17 -1.94
C CYS A 136 14.61 2.90 -0.67
N GLY A 137 14.98 1.64 -0.39
CA GLY A 137 15.69 1.25 0.82
C GLY A 137 14.85 1.32 2.10
N LEU A 138 13.53 1.10 1.99
CA LEU A 138 12.54 1.16 3.08
C LEU A 138 11.96 -0.20 3.46
#